data_AF-A0A8T4A190-F1
#
_entry.id   AF-A0A8T4A190-F1
#
_cell.length_a   1.000
_cell.length_b   1.000
_cell.length_c   1.000
_cell.angle_alpha   90.00
_cell.angle_beta   90.00
_cell.angle_gamma   90.00
#
_symmetry.space_group_name_H-M   'P 1'
#
loop_
_entity.id
_entity.type
_entity.pdbx_description
1 polymer ?
#
loop_
_entity_poly.entity_id
_entity_poly.type
_entity_poly.pdbx_seq_one_letter_code
_entity_poly.pdbx_strand_id
1 'polypeptide(L)' 'MIEKEAIALIWVMSIGIAALLSSIMLVHERTQNWSERKIVFVSAIISLIITASVVFR' A
#
# COMPACT_ATOMS: atom_id res chain seq x y z
N MET A 1 22.94 0.83 -13.44
CA MET A 1 21.83 1.76 -13.72
C MET A 1 20.47 1.10 -13.46
N ILE A 2 20.30 -0.16 -13.88
CA ILE A 2 19.07 -0.98 -13.74
C ILE A 2 18.58 -1.13 -12.28
N GLU A 3 19.47 -1.26 -11.29
CA GLU A 3 19.06 -1.43 -9.89
C GLU A 3 18.32 -0.22 -9.30
N LYS A 4 18.72 1.00 -9.66
CA LYS A 4 18.10 2.23 -9.15
C LYS A 4 16.69 2.42 -9.69
N GLU A 5 16.47 2.04 -10.94
CA GLU A 5 15.15 2.09 -11.58
C GLU A 5 14.21 1.05 -11.01
N ALA A 6 14.70 -0.17 -10.74
CA ALA A 6 13.91 -1.21 -10.08
C ALA A 6 13.49 -0.80 -8.66
N ILE A 7 14.41 -0.21 -7.87
CA ILE A 7 14.10 0.31 -6.53
C ILE A 7 13.05 1.42 -6.62
N ALA A 8 13.22 2.38 -7.54
CA ALA A 8 12.26 3.46 -7.72
C ALA A 8 10.86 2.93 -8.10
N LEU A 9 10.79 1.95 -9.01
CA LEU A 9 9.55 1.28 -9.39
C LEU A 9 8.87 0.59 -8.22
N ILE A 10 9.63 -0.15 -7.40
CA ILE A 10 9.12 -0.81 -6.20
C ILE A 10 8.50 0.22 -5.26
N TRP A 11 9.21 1.30 -4.96
CA TRP A 11 8.72 2.37 -4.09
C TRP A 11 7.44 3.02 -4.62
N VAL A 12 7.40 3.36 -5.90
CA VAL A 12 6.22 3.98 -6.53
C VAL A 12 5.02 3.04 -6.47
N MET A 13 5.22 1.74 -6.75
CA MET A 13 4.15 0.75 -6.65
C MET A 13 3.65 0.58 -5.22
N SER A 14 4.54 0.51 -4.22
CA SER A 14 4.12 0.41 -2.82
C SER A 14 3.28 1.61 -2.37
N ILE A 15 3.70 2.83 -2.71
CA ILE A 15 2.96 4.05 -2.36
C ILE A 15 1.61 4.07 -3.07
N GLY A 16 1.58 3.73 -4.37
CA GLY A 16 0.34 3.68 -5.16
C GLY A 16 -0.66 2.68 -4.61
N ILE A 17 -0.21 1.46 -4.27
CA ILE A 17 -1.07 0.40 -3.69
C ILE A 17 -1.60 0.83 -2.32
N ALA A 18 -0.77 1.44 -1.47
CA ALA A 18 -1.21 1.93 -0.16
C ALA A 18 -2.29 3.01 -0.28
N ALA A 19 -2.12 3.97 -1.20
CA ALA A 19 -3.07 5.04 -1.45
C ALA A 19 -4.41 4.51 -1.98
N LEU A 20 -4.38 3.56 -2.92
CA LEU A 20 -5.57 2.90 -3.44
C LEU A 20 -6.33 2.14 -2.34
N LEU A 21 -5.63 1.37 -1.52
CA LEU A 21 -6.23 0.62 -0.41
C LEU A 21 -6.87 1.56 0.62
N SER A 22 -6.19 2.66 0.96
CA SER A 22 -6.75 3.67 1.88
C SER A 22 -8.00 4.32 1.30
N SER A 23 -7.99 4.66 0.01
CA SER A 23 -9.16 5.22 -0.68
C SER A 23 -10.34 4.25 -0.66
N ILE A 24 -10.11 2.97 -0.98
CA ILE A 24 -11.14 1.93 -0.94
C ILE A 24 -11.69 1.78 0.48
N MET A 25 -10.83 1.70 1.49
CA MET A 25 -11.24 1.55 2.89
C MET A 25 -11.99 2.77 3.44
N LEU A 26 -11.74 3.98 2.93
CA LEU A 26 -12.49 5.17 3.32
C LEU A 26 -13.94 5.15 2.81
N VAL A 27 -14.18 4.52 1.65
CA VAL A 27 -15.50 4.48 1.01
C VAL A 27 -16.29 3.21 1.35
N HIS A 28 -15.62 2.17 1.84
CA HIS A 28 -16.23 0.87 2.06
C HIS A 28 -17.01 0.80 3.39
N GLU A 29 -18.27 0.33 3.34
CA GLU A 29 -19.21 0.33 4.48
C GLU A 29 -18.67 -0.39 5.74
N ARG A 30 -17.88 -1.45 5.59
CA ARG A 30 -17.27 -2.16 6.75
C ARG A 30 -16.20 -1.35 7.48
N THR A 31 -15.55 -0.42 6.79
CA THR A 31 -14.40 0.34 7.29
C THR A 31 -14.75 1.82 7.49
N GLN A 32 -15.97 2.24 7.15
CA GLN A 32 -16.48 3.61 7.32
C GLN A 32 -16.41 4.11 8.76
N ASN A 33 -16.58 3.23 9.75
CA ASN A 33 -16.47 3.58 11.18
C ASN A 33 -15.04 3.51 11.73
N TRP A 34 -14.05 3.20 10.89
CA TRP A 34 -12.66 3.15 11.34
C TRP A 34 -12.08 4.55 11.39
N SER A 35 -11.18 4.79 12.34
CA SER A 35 -10.41 6.02 12.34
C SER A 35 -9.49 6.07 11.12
N GLU A 36 -9.30 7.25 10.55
CA GLU A 36 -8.39 7.47 9.40
C GLU A 36 -6.99 6.91 9.68
N ARG A 37 -6.48 7.12 10.90
CA ARG A 37 -5.18 6.57 11.34
C ARG A 37 -5.14 5.03 11.23
N LYS A 38 -6.24 4.35 11.57
CA LYS A 38 -6.33 2.88 11.45
C LYS A 38 -6.35 2.44 9.99
N ILE A 39 -7.08 3.15 9.13
CA ILE A 39 -7.15 2.86 7.69
C ILE A 39 -5.77 3.01 7.05
N VAL A 40 -5.08 4.11 7.31
CA VAL A 40 -3.73 4.36 6.80
C VAL A 40 -2.75 3.29 7.27
N PHE A 41 -2.80 2.94 8.56
CA PHE A 41 -1.91 1.92 9.12
C PHE A 41 -2.13 0.54 8.50
N VAL A 42 -3.39 0.11 8.36
CA VAL A 42 -3.72 -1.18 7.75
C VAL A 42 -3.36 -1.20 6.26
N SER A 43 -3.63 -0.11 5.54
CA SER A 43 -3.29 0.02 4.11
C SER A 43 -1.78 -0.02 3.89
N ALA A 44 -1.00 0.63 4.75
CA ALA A 44 0.45 0.59 4.70
C ALA A 44 1.00 -0.82 4.96
N ILE A 45 0.46 -1.54 5.95
CA ILE A 45 0.85 -2.93 6.23
C ILE A 45 0.56 -3.85 5.03
N ILE A 46 -0.66 -3.77 4.47
CA ILE A 46 -1.04 -4.59 3.32
C ILE A 46 -0.14 -4.27 2.12
N SER A 47 0.13 -2.99 1.86
CA SER A 47 1.05 -2.59 0.79
C SER A 47 2.45 -3.14 0.98
N LEU A 48 2.97 -3.12 2.22
CA LEU A 48 4.30 -3.66 2.54
C LEU A 48 4.35 -5.19 2.32
N ILE A 49 3.30 -5.92 2.70
CA ILE A 49 3.18 -7.37 2.46
C ILE A 49 3.16 -7.69 0.96
N ILE A 50 2.36 -6.95 0.18
CA ILE A 50 2.27 -7.13 -1.28
C ILE A 50 3.64 -6.85 -1.91
N THR A 51 4.28 -5.74 -1.51
CA THR A 51 5.60 -5.36 -2.01
C THR A 51 6.64 -6.42 -1.70
N ALA A 52 6.72 -6.88 -0.45
CA ALA A 52 7.63 -7.96 -0.07
C ALA A 52 7.37 -9.23 -0.88
N SER A 53 6.09 -9.59 -1.08
CA SER A 53 5.73 -10.78 -1.86
C SER A 53 6.14 -10.69 -3.33
N VAL A 54 6.17 -9.49 -3.91
CA VAL A 54 6.62 -9.26 -5.30
C VAL A 54 8.14 -9.25 -5.40
N VAL A 55 8.84 -8.68 -4.41
CA VAL A 55 10.31 -8.54 -4.42
C VAL A 55 11.02 -9.85 -4.07
N PHE A 56 10.48 -10.66 -3.15
CA PHE A 56 11.09 -11.91 -2.70
C PHE A 56 10.64 -13.15 -3.49
N ARG A 57 9.97 -12.95 -4.63
CA ARG A 57 9.56 -14.02 -5.55
C ARG A 57 10.57 -14.17 -6.69
#